data_AF-A0A8J8EPR7-F1
#
_entry.id   AF-A0A8J8EPR7-F1
#
_cell.length_a   1.000
_cell.length_b   1.000
_cell.length_c   1.000
_cell.angle_alpha   90.00
_cell.angle_beta   90.00
_cell.angle_gamma   90.00
#
_symmetry.space_group_name_H-M   'P 1'
#
loop_
_entity.id
_entity.type
_entity.pdbx_description
1 polymer ?
#
loop_
_entity_poly.entity_id
_entity_poly.type
_entity_poly.pdbx_seq_one_letter_code
_entity_poly.pdbx_strand_id
1 'polypeptide(L)'
;MLSWALISVGALKTPRRLINLISKKLSDLFEIAYKNAKAERSSTIKLRHIPLTKGFKNSMNLFRAVIEDDKVEIGPIRKYVLKKIPGDIPLEEDVVNELPIIAGTLFVLVGRVIKALHPEIKNVYPEHIEEAKKVLDYTL
;
A
#
# COMPACT_ATOMS: atom_id res chain seq x y z
N MET A 1 14.64 12.45 8.12
CA MET A 1 14.97 11.32 7.23
C MET A 1 14.43 10.07 7.89
N LEU A 2 13.33 9.51 7.39
CA LEU A 2 12.78 8.24 7.90
C LEU A 2 13.84 7.18 7.61
N SER A 3 14.62 6.82 8.64
CA SER A 3 15.63 5.78 8.51
C SER A 3 14.96 4.53 7.98
N TRP A 4 15.51 4.02 6.89
CA TRP A 4 15.13 2.82 6.16
C TRP A 4 15.09 1.53 7.01
N ALA A 5 15.28 1.59 8.33
CA ALA A 5 15.16 0.46 9.24
C ALA A 5 13.81 -0.30 9.17
N LEU A 6 12.78 0.26 8.53
CA LEU A 6 11.52 -0.45 8.25
C LEU A 6 11.45 -1.11 6.85
N ILE A 7 12.31 -0.71 5.90
CA ILE A 7 12.23 -1.09 4.48
C ILE A 7 13.50 -1.83 3.99
N SER A 8 14.69 -1.58 4.55
CA SER A 8 15.95 -2.30 4.23
C SER A 8 16.10 -3.64 4.96
N VAL A 9 15.07 -4.06 5.68
CA VAL A 9 15.02 -5.38 6.30
C VAL A 9 14.71 -6.41 5.21
N GLY A 10 15.73 -6.75 4.43
CA GLY A 10 15.79 -8.00 3.71
C GLY A 10 15.49 -9.13 4.69
N ALA A 11 14.41 -9.88 4.44
CA ALA A 11 14.11 -11.19 5.03
C ALA A 11 14.15 -11.34 6.58
N LEU A 12 14.31 -10.28 7.39
CA LEU A 12 14.50 -10.36 8.84
C LEU A 12 13.45 -9.56 9.63
N LYS A 13 12.19 -10.05 9.61
CA LYS A 13 11.09 -9.67 10.52
C LYS A 13 10.42 -8.30 10.27
N THR A 14 9.97 -8.00 9.04
CA THR A 14 8.79 -7.11 8.92
C THR A 14 7.67 -7.72 9.77
N PRO A 15 7.09 -6.99 10.76
CA PRO A 15 6.10 -7.59 11.64
C PRO A 15 4.94 -8.14 10.82
N ARG A 16 4.57 -9.41 11.03
CA ARG A 16 3.47 -10.06 10.29
C ARG A 16 2.18 -9.23 10.33
N ARG A 17 1.96 -8.49 11.42
CA ARG A 17 0.85 -7.53 11.58
C ARG A 17 0.87 -6.42 10.53
N LEU A 18 2.03 -5.85 10.24
CA LEU A 18 2.17 -4.82 9.20
C LEU A 18 1.83 -5.40 7.83
N ILE A 19 2.41 -6.53 7.46
CA ILE A 19 2.11 -7.19 6.17
C ILE A 19 0.62 -7.50 6.04
N ASN A 20 0.00 -8.00 7.11
CA ASN A 20 -1.44 -8.29 7.14
C ASN A 20 -2.29 -7.03 6.98
N LEU A 21 -1.91 -5.93 7.65
CA LEU A 21 -2.58 -4.64 7.51
C LEU A 21 -2.51 -4.14 6.06
N ILE A 22 -1.32 -4.11 5.47
CA ILE A 22 -1.12 -3.67 4.09
C ILE A 22 -1.92 -4.55 3.12
N SER A 23 -1.84 -5.88 3.29
CA SER A 23 -2.57 -6.83 2.44
C SER A 23 -4.08 -6.62 2.51
N LYS A 24 -4.60 -6.35 3.72
CA LYS A 24 -6.02 -6.07 3.92
C LYS A 24 -6.42 -4.78 3.21
N LYS A 25 -5.70 -3.67 3.44
CA LYS A 25 -6.01 -2.38 2.81
C LYS A 25 -5.90 -2.40 1.29
N LEU A 26 -4.95 -3.17 0.77
CA LEU A 26 -4.85 -3.38 -0.66
C LEU A 26 -6.05 -4.17 -1.20
N SER A 27 -6.50 -5.21 -0.48
CA SER A 27 -7.70 -5.95 -0.84
C SER A 27 -8.95 -5.06 -0.82
N ASP A 28 -9.13 -4.24 0.23
CA ASP A 28 -10.25 -3.29 0.38
C ASP A 28 -10.31 -2.30 -0.81
N LEU A 29 -9.17 -1.71 -1.21
CA LEU A 29 -9.08 -0.83 -2.37
C LEU A 29 -9.51 -1.52 -3.68
N PHE A 30 -9.10 -2.77 -3.88
CA PHE A 30 -9.39 -3.53 -5.08
C PHE A 30 -10.81 -4.12 -5.09
N GLU A 31 -11.42 -4.37 -3.95
CA GLU A 31 -12.84 -4.71 -3.86
C GLU A 31 -13.71 -3.56 -4.41
N ILE A 32 -13.39 -2.32 -4.03
CA ILE A 32 -14.08 -1.14 -4.57
C ILE A 32 -13.75 -0.94 -6.05
N ALA A 33 -12.49 -1.14 -6.46
CA ALA A 33 -12.10 -1.06 -7.86
C ALA A 33 -12.87 -2.05 -8.75
N TYR A 34 -13.07 -3.28 -8.26
CA TYR A 34 -13.88 -4.28 -8.92
C TYR A 34 -15.34 -3.85 -9.05
N LYS A 35 -15.96 -3.34 -7.97
CA LYS A 35 -17.34 -2.83 -7.99
C LYS A 35 -17.51 -1.69 -9.01
N ASN A 36 -16.57 -0.76 -9.04
CA ASN A 36 -16.57 0.36 -9.99
C ASN A 36 -16.41 -0.12 -11.44
N ALA A 37 -15.47 -1.03 -11.71
CA ALA A 37 -15.28 -1.60 -13.03
C ALA A 37 -16.55 -2.31 -13.54
N LYS A 38 -17.21 -3.08 -12.66
CA LYS A 38 -18.45 -3.79 -12.97
C LYS A 38 -19.61 -2.82 -13.26
N ALA A 39 -19.74 -1.75 -12.48
CA ALA A 39 -20.75 -0.72 -12.70
C ALA A 39 -20.57 -0.02 -14.07
N GLU A 40 -19.32 0.21 -14.49
CA GLU A 40 -18.98 0.75 -15.81
C GLU A 40 -19.04 -0.29 -16.95
N ARG A 41 -19.34 -1.57 -16.66
CA ARG A 41 -19.22 -2.70 -17.60
C ARG A 41 -17.83 -2.78 -18.26
N SER A 42 -16.80 -2.37 -17.52
CA SER A 42 -15.42 -2.42 -18.00
C SER A 42 -14.92 -3.86 -18.05
N SER A 43 -14.27 -4.23 -19.15
CA SER A 43 -13.63 -5.55 -19.32
C SER A 43 -12.33 -5.69 -18.51
N THR A 44 -11.75 -4.59 -18.04
CA THR A 44 -10.56 -4.55 -17.19
C THR A 44 -10.75 -3.60 -16.00
N ILE A 45 -10.03 -3.85 -14.90
CA ILE A 45 -9.87 -2.86 -13.83
C ILE A 45 -8.78 -1.88 -14.25
N LYS A 46 -9.11 -0.59 -14.24
CA LYS A 46 -8.25 0.53 -14.63
C LYS A 46 -7.95 1.40 -13.41
N LEU A 47 -6.91 2.23 -13.47
CA LEU A 47 -6.49 3.08 -12.35
C LEU A 47 -7.63 3.96 -11.81
N ARG A 48 -8.49 4.47 -12.70
CA ARG A 48 -9.64 5.32 -12.31
C ARG A 48 -10.68 4.60 -11.45
N HIS A 49 -10.73 3.26 -11.50
CA HIS A 49 -11.67 2.49 -10.69
C HIS A 49 -11.19 2.37 -9.24
N ILE A 50 -9.87 2.45 -9.00
CA ILE A 50 -9.29 2.32 -7.67
C ILE A 50 -9.54 3.64 -6.91
N PRO A 51 -10.11 3.60 -5.69
CA PRO A 51 -10.50 4.80 -4.94
C PRO A 51 -9.29 5.50 -4.28
N LEU A 52 -8.32 5.93 -5.09
CA LEU A 52 -7.12 6.61 -4.62
C LEU A 52 -7.43 8.09 -4.40
N THR A 53 -7.54 8.48 -3.13
CA THR A 53 -7.74 9.88 -2.73
C THR A 53 -6.55 10.76 -3.15
N LYS A 54 -6.76 12.08 -3.20
CA LYS A 54 -5.67 13.04 -3.48
C LYS A 54 -4.51 12.90 -2.48
N GLY A 55 -4.80 12.69 -1.19
CA GLY A 55 -3.79 12.48 -0.16
C GLY A 55 -2.97 11.20 -0.38
N PHE A 56 -3.63 10.13 -0.85
CA PHE A 56 -2.95 8.90 -1.22
C PHE A 56 -2.01 9.13 -2.40
N LYS A 57 -2.49 9.75 -3.49
CA LYS A 57 -1.69 10.05 -4.69
C LYS A 57 -0.47 10.92 -4.38
N ASN A 58 -0.60 11.91 -3.50
CA ASN A 58 0.54 12.70 -3.04
C ASN A 58 1.58 11.83 -2.32
N SER A 59 1.13 10.85 -1.53
CA SER A 59 2.04 9.91 -0.86
C SER A 59 2.68 8.91 -1.82
N MET A 60 2.02 8.56 -2.93
CA MET A 60 2.64 7.77 -4.00
C MET A 60 3.85 8.48 -4.61
N ASN A 61 3.75 9.79 -4.84
CA ASN A 61 4.89 10.57 -5.37
C ASN A 61 6.07 10.59 -4.40
N LEU A 62 5.80 10.69 -3.10
CA LEU A 62 6.85 10.57 -2.08
C LEU A 62 7.50 9.18 -2.10
N PHE A 63 6.71 8.12 -2.27
CA PHE A 63 7.24 6.76 -2.33
C PHE A 63 8.05 6.50 -3.61
N ARG A 64 7.63 7.05 -4.75
CA ARG A 64 8.39 6.95 -6.02
C ARG A 64 9.78 7.56 -5.88
N ALA A 65 9.87 8.76 -5.31
CA ALA A 65 11.17 9.42 -5.06
C ALA A 65 12.11 8.53 -4.22
N VAL A 66 11.56 7.87 -3.19
CA VAL A 66 12.33 6.93 -2.35
C VAL A 66 12.79 5.69 -3.13
N ILE A 67 11.94 5.11 -4.00
CA ILE A 67 12.33 3.96 -4.82
C ILE A 67 13.47 4.32 -5.79
N GLU A 68 13.38 5.49 -6.42
CA GLU A 68 14.38 5.97 -7.39
C GLU A 68 15.75 6.15 -6.73
N ASP A 69 15.77 6.73 -5.53
CA ASP A 69 16.99 6.95 -4.75
C ASP A 69 17.64 5.61 -4.33
N ASP A 70 16.83 4.62 -3.94
CA ASP A 70 17.30 3.37 -3.32
C ASP A 70 17.33 2.16 -4.27
N LYS A 71 17.05 2.35 -5.57
CA LYS A 71 17.09 1.32 -6.64
C LYS A 71 16.33 0.03 -6.30
N VAL A 72 15.15 0.17 -5.70
CA VAL A 72 14.36 -0.97 -5.20
C VAL A 72 13.83 -1.85 -6.33
N GLU A 73 14.04 -3.17 -6.23
CA GLU A 73 13.46 -4.12 -7.17
C GLU A 73 11.96 -4.34 -6.90
N ILE A 74 11.10 -3.92 -7.85
CA ILE A 74 9.63 -3.94 -7.69
C ILE A 74 8.95 -5.25 -8.14
N GLY A 75 9.65 -6.11 -8.88
CA GLY A 75 9.11 -7.34 -9.46
C GLY A 75 8.53 -8.33 -8.44
N PRO A 76 9.23 -8.65 -7.33
CA PRO A 76 8.71 -9.55 -6.30
C PRO A 76 7.43 -9.04 -5.62
N ILE A 77 7.31 -7.72 -5.43
CA ILE A 77 6.14 -7.07 -4.82
C ILE A 77 4.91 -7.28 -5.70
N ARG A 78 5.06 -7.07 -7.01
CA ARG A 78 3.98 -7.28 -8.01
C ARG A 78 3.37 -8.68 -7.91
N LYS A 79 4.22 -9.73 -7.89
CA LYS A 79 3.74 -11.13 -7.82
C LYS A 79 3.02 -11.44 -6.51
N TYR A 80 3.47 -10.87 -5.39
CA TYR A 80 2.81 -11.04 -4.10
C TYR A 80 1.44 -10.37 -4.07
N VAL A 81 1.35 -9.13 -4.56
CA VAL A 81 0.13 -8.33 -4.56
C VAL A 81 -0.95 -8.96 -5.43
N LEU A 82 -0.62 -9.46 -6.61
CA LEU A 82 -1.58 -10.10 -7.51
C LEU A 82 -2.32 -11.28 -6.86
N LYS A 83 -1.67 -12.00 -5.92
CA LYS A 83 -2.30 -13.09 -5.17
C LYS A 83 -3.33 -12.63 -4.13
N LYS A 84 -3.42 -11.32 -3.87
CA LYS A 84 -4.28 -10.71 -2.83
C LYS A 84 -5.48 -9.98 -3.40
N ILE A 85 -5.56 -9.84 -4.73
CA ILE A 85 -6.63 -9.13 -5.42
C ILE A 85 -7.70 -10.16 -5.81
N PRO A 86 -8.90 -10.11 -5.20
CA PRO A 86 -10.01 -10.95 -5.63
C PRO A 86 -10.64 -10.37 -6.91
N GLY A 87 -11.00 -11.22 -7.87
CA GLY A 87 -11.79 -10.79 -9.03
C GLY A 87 -11.59 -11.67 -10.26
N ASP A 88 -12.67 -11.82 -11.03
CA ASP A 88 -12.70 -12.42 -12.37
C ASP A 88 -12.41 -11.41 -13.49
N ILE A 89 -12.43 -10.11 -13.17
CA ILE A 89 -12.07 -9.04 -14.10
C ILE A 89 -10.55 -8.84 -14.08
N PRO A 90 -9.85 -8.94 -15.23
CA PRO A 90 -8.40 -8.74 -15.29
C PRO A 90 -8.00 -7.29 -15.00
N LEU A 91 -6.77 -7.09 -14.52
CA LEU A 91 -6.18 -5.77 -14.34
C LEU A 91 -5.60 -5.25 -15.68
N GLU A 92 -5.81 -3.98 -15.97
CA GLU A 92 -5.11 -3.28 -17.06
C GLU A 92 -3.61 -3.20 -16.75
N GLU A 93 -2.78 -3.15 -17.79
CA GLU A 93 -1.31 -3.15 -17.65
C GLU A 93 -0.81 -2.01 -16.75
N ASP A 94 -1.37 -0.81 -16.90
CA ASP A 94 -1.03 0.35 -16.07
C ASP A 94 -1.32 0.11 -14.59
N VAL A 95 -2.42 -0.57 -14.27
CA VAL A 95 -2.74 -0.95 -12.88
C VAL A 95 -1.68 -1.92 -12.36
N VAL A 96 -1.34 -2.93 -13.16
CA VAL A 96 -0.36 -3.95 -12.78
C VAL A 96 1.02 -3.34 -12.52
N ASN A 97 1.42 -2.36 -13.33
CA ASN A 97 2.68 -1.62 -13.19
C ASN A 97 2.67 -0.71 -11.95
N GLU A 98 1.50 -0.18 -11.57
CA GLU A 98 1.34 0.67 -10.38
C GLU A 98 1.16 -0.11 -9.06
N LEU A 99 0.90 -1.43 -9.10
CA LEU A 99 0.69 -2.24 -7.88
C LEU A 99 1.80 -2.11 -6.84
N PRO A 100 3.11 -2.16 -7.20
CA PRO A 100 4.17 -2.00 -6.21
C PRO A 100 4.16 -0.61 -5.56
N ILE A 101 3.82 0.43 -6.34
CA ILE A 101 3.74 1.81 -5.84
C ILE A 101 2.56 1.95 -4.89
N ILE A 102 1.38 1.43 -5.24
CA ILE A 102 0.20 1.45 -4.36
C ILE A 102 0.50 0.71 -3.05
N ALA A 103 1.06 -0.49 -3.13
CA ALA A 103 1.39 -1.29 -1.95
C ALA A 103 2.44 -0.61 -1.06
N GLY A 104 3.52 -0.11 -1.64
CA GLY A 104 4.55 0.61 -0.89
C GLY A 104 4.07 1.95 -0.32
N THR A 105 3.14 2.62 -1.00
CA THR A 105 2.49 3.84 -0.46
C THR A 105 1.69 3.53 0.80
N LEU A 106 1.04 2.37 0.90
CA LEU A 106 0.38 1.95 2.14
C LEU A 106 1.39 1.81 3.30
N PHE A 107 2.60 1.32 3.05
CA PHE A 107 3.66 1.29 4.07
C PHE A 107 4.06 2.71 4.51
N VAL A 108 4.22 3.63 3.55
CA VAL A 108 4.50 5.04 3.84
C VAL A 108 3.39 5.65 4.69
N LEU A 109 2.12 5.41 4.35
CA LEU A 109 0.98 5.92 5.09
C LEU A 109 0.94 5.39 6.52
N VAL A 110 1.17 4.08 6.73
CA VAL A 110 1.28 3.51 8.08
C VAL A 110 2.39 4.21 8.88
N GLY A 111 3.58 4.37 8.29
CA GLY A 111 4.70 5.06 8.94
C GLY A 111 4.39 6.51 9.29
N ARG A 112 3.70 7.24 8.39
CA ARG A 112 3.26 8.63 8.63
C ARG A 112 2.24 8.73 9.74
N VAL A 113 1.27 7.82 9.79
CA VAL A 113 0.27 7.77 10.87
C VAL A 113 0.96 7.49 12.20
N ILE A 114 1.86 6.49 12.27
CA ILE A 114 2.62 6.19 13.49
C ILE A 114 3.43 7.41 13.95
N LYS A 115 4.14 8.08 13.03
CA LYS A 115 4.94 9.26 13.37
C LYS A 115 4.08 10.46 13.79
N ALA A 116 2.87 10.59 13.27
CA ALA A 116 1.93 11.63 13.67
C ALA A 116 1.35 11.39 15.08
N LEU A 117 1.05 10.13 15.41
CA LEU A 117 0.55 9.75 16.74
C LEU A 117 1.66 9.73 17.80
N HIS A 118 2.89 9.34 17.40
CA HIS A 118 4.05 9.22 18.28
C HIS A 118 5.25 9.99 17.71
N PRO A 119 5.30 11.33 17.85
CA PRO A 119 6.34 12.16 17.23
C PRO A 119 7.77 11.80 17.66
N GLU A 120 7.97 11.36 18.90
CA GLU A 120 9.30 11.03 19.45
C GLU A 120 9.66 9.55 19.34
N ILE A 121 8.87 8.76 18.60
CA ILE A 121 9.09 7.32 18.47
C ILE A 121 10.45 7.01 17.86
N LYS A 122 11.20 6.14 18.55
CA LYS A 122 12.48 5.59 18.07
C LYS A 122 12.33 4.16 17.53
N ASN A 123 11.45 3.37 18.16
CA ASN A 123 11.20 1.97 17.80
C ASN A 123 9.70 1.73 17.59
N VAL A 124 9.35 1.01 16.52
CA VAL A 124 7.96 0.63 16.23
C VAL A 124 7.64 -0.72 16.86
N TYR A 125 6.59 -0.75 17.68
CA TYR A 125 6.08 -1.95 18.34
C TYR A 125 4.68 -2.32 17.78
N PRO A 126 4.19 -3.54 18.03
CA PRO A 126 2.90 -4.00 17.52
C PRO A 126 1.72 -3.07 17.80
N GLU A 127 1.66 -2.45 18.98
CA GLU A 127 0.62 -1.52 19.41
C GLU A 127 0.51 -0.30 18.48
N HIS A 128 1.63 0.25 18.03
CA HIS A 128 1.65 1.39 17.12
C HIS A 128 1.08 1.02 15.74
N ILE A 129 1.29 -0.24 15.30
CA ILE A 129 0.70 -0.76 14.06
C ILE A 129 -0.81 -0.92 14.21
N GLU A 130 -1.30 -1.37 15.37
CA GLU A 130 -2.74 -1.49 15.65
C GLU A 130 -3.43 -0.11 15.74
N GLU A 131 -2.77 0.90 16.29
CA GLU A 131 -3.29 2.27 16.30
C GLU A 131 -3.34 2.87 14.90
N ALA A 132 -2.28 2.69 14.11
CA ALA A 132 -2.29 3.10 12.71
C ALA A 132 -3.36 2.38 11.90
N LYS A 133 -3.58 1.08 12.16
CA LYS A 133 -4.68 0.32 11.59
C LYS A 133 -6.03 0.97 11.88
N LYS A 134 -6.31 1.39 13.12
CA LYS A 134 -7.58 2.03 13.47
C LYS A 134 -7.81 3.30 12.65
N VAL A 135 -6.79 4.14 12.50
CA VAL A 135 -6.88 5.36 11.67
C VAL A 135 -7.14 5.02 10.20
N LEU A 136 -6.45 4.01 9.66
CA LEU A 136 -6.67 3.59 8.28
C LEU A 136 -8.03 2.92 8.07
N ASP A 137 -8.58 2.23 9.07
CA ASP A 137 -9.94 1.67 9.03
C ASP A 137 -11.04 2.74 8.91
N TYR A 138 -10.75 3.99 9.28
CA TYR A 138 -11.68 5.12 9.09
C TYR A 138 -11.54 5.81 7.72
N THR A 139 -10.48 5.51 6.97
CA THR A 139 -10.08 6.33 5.81
C THR A 139 -9.78 5.56 4.54
N LEU A 140 -9.57 4.24 4.63
CA LEU A 140 -9.21 3.32 3.54
C LEU A 140 -9.92 1.98 3.64
#